data_AF-A0A8J2ST81-F1
#
_entry.id   AF-A0A8J2ST81-F1
#
_cell.length_a   1.000
_cell.length_b   1.000
_cell.length_c   1.000
_cell.angle_alpha   90.00
_cell.angle_beta   90.00
_cell.angle_gamma   90.00
#
_symmetry.space_group_name_H-M   'P 1'
#
loop_
_entity.id
_entity.type
_entity.pdbx_description
1 polymer ?
#
loop_
_entity_poly.entity_id
_entity_poly.type
_entity_poly.pdbx_seq_one_letter_code
_entity_poly.pdbx_strand_id
1 'polypeptide(L)'
;MPPRALGLVVALLHAGSALRPGGAGPWRLGRTVARAAVDEDEAFEMAARAAARAARPLSADDDDDDWELEPPAHAPSHEAPNSEWRDVRARLCAVGLATTGESDGAARGRAEKWAAARVGGWAHATPRAEAGGLLLRSSFETQLLRDDLPWAALVGAHGRRQRTRREMAAAREFCVPAREVARICGEPPACLNKRRYRDAQRYLRHRLRRVVAVGSADPRRLEREDVAFLDAHRRCLDARHEVVLLLTHDDARGSSGVALGRGVDARLEGSRELSASLCAALAKNGDEVGLESFDRAFGNRVAVFAGRRGDAARAGTGGAVVVHGVAGLPGARELAPGCGVFVGGAAAAAKLVASGEAEADDFAFFVGRYEWAPGELSRHVAAGVHDSVACADTVTLAAARHADRAQTLWHELMFALGGRHRDVCVAELDRPAVSSR
;
A
#
# COMPACT_ATOMS: atom_id res chain seq x y z
N MET A 1 0.19 -12.72 33.19
CA MET A 1 -0.65 -12.22 32.07
C MET A 1 -0.25 -10.78 31.78
N PRO A 2 0.11 -10.40 30.54
CA PRO A 2 0.98 -9.25 30.35
C PRO A 2 0.20 -7.91 30.38
N PRO A 3 0.80 -6.84 30.93
CA PRO A 3 0.18 -5.51 31.14
C PRO A 3 0.09 -4.65 29.85
N ARG A 4 -0.02 -5.25 28.66
CA ARG A 4 0.05 -4.53 27.37
C ARG A 4 -1.26 -3.83 26.95
N ALA A 5 -2.41 -4.24 27.49
CA ALA A 5 -3.71 -3.70 27.08
C ALA A 5 -4.01 -2.28 27.60
N LEU A 6 -3.43 -1.90 28.75
CA LEU A 6 -3.69 -0.60 29.38
C LEU A 6 -2.97 0.58 28.69
N GLY A 7 -1.77 0.35 28.12
CA GLY A 7 -1.09 1.36 27.32
C GLY A 7 -1.71 1.60 25.93
N LEU A 8 -2.53 0.67 25.45
CA LEU A 8 -3.05 0.63 24.08
C LEU A 8 -4.20 1.63 23.84
N VAL A 9 -5.04 1.86 24.85
CA VAL A 9 -6.20 2.76 24.76
C VAL A 9 -5.77 4.24 24.84
N VAL A 10 -4.73 4.54 25.64
CA VAL A 10 -4.21 5.92 25.79
C VAL A 10 -3.40 6.37 24.57
N ALA A 11 -2.63 5.47 23.93
CA ALA A 11 -1.86 5.80 22.73
C ALA A 11 -2.73 6.14 21.51
N LEU A 12 -3.92 5.53 21.39
CA LEU A 12 -4.89 5.82 20.33
C LEU A 12 -5.57 7.19 20.47
N LEU A 13 -5.53 7.80 21.66
CA LEU A 13 -6.07 9.14 21.91
C LEU A 13 -5.06 10.26 21.59
N HIS A 14 -3.76 9.97 21.43
CA HIS A 14 -2.71 10.99 21.26
C HIS A 14 -2.01 11.01 19.89
N ALA A 15 -2.29 10.06 18.99
CA ALA A 15 -1.65 9.98 17.67
C ALA A 15 -2.15 11.02 16.63
N GLY A 16 -2.65 12.17 17.08
CA GLY A 16 -3.20 13.25 16.27
C GLY A 16 -2.50 14.62 16.40
N SER A 17 -1.39 14.72 17.13
CA SER A 17 -0.72 16.00 17.35
C SER A 17 0.78 15.92 17.12
N ALA A 18 1.25 16.68 16.13
CA ALA A 18 2.66 16.97 15.92
C ALA A 18 3.04 18.30 16.61
N LEU A 19 4.32 18.36 17.02
CA LEU A 19 5.15 19.50 17.47
C LEU A 19 5.08 19.81 18.99
N ARG A 20 6.16 20.00 19.77
CA ARG A 20 7.49 20.64 19.53
C ARG A 20 8.57 20.14 20.54
N PRO A 21 9.86 20.54 20.37
CA PRO A 21 10.99 20.01 21.13
C PRO A 21 11.24 20.77 22.45
N GLY A 22 11.77 20.06 23.45
CA GLY A 22 12.41 20.66 24.62
C GLY A 22 12.37 19.78 25.87
N GLY A 23 13.55 19.53 26.45
CA GLY A 23 13.68 19.07 27.85
C GLY A 23 14.31 17.71 28.03
N ALA A 24 15.57 17.70 28.45
CA ALA A 24 16.38 16.55 28.79
C ALA A 24 15.92 15.82 30.07
N GLY A 25 16.21 14.52 30.16
CA GLY A 25 16.12 13.75 31.41
C GLY A 25 16.20 12.23 31.17
N PRO A 26 17.12 11.47 31.82
CA PRO A 26 17.42 10.10 31.43
C PRO A 26 16.57 9.10 32.20
N TRP A 27 15.92 8.16 31.49
CA TRP A 27 15.44 6.92 32.08
C TRP A 27 16.10 5.74 31.37
N ARG A 28 17.08 5.14 32.04
CA ARG A 28 17.59 3.81 31.72
C ARG A 28 16.51 2.80 32.11
N LEU A 29 16.18 1.88 31.22
CA LEU A 29 15.55 0.60 31.56
C LEU A 29 16.07 -0.51 30.65
N GLY A 30 16.27 -1.67 31.25
CA GLY A 30 17.19 -2.71 30.83
C GLY A 30 16.71 -3.57 29.66
N ARG A 31 17.69 -4.30 29.12
CA ARG A 31 17.54 -5.36 28.10
C ARG A 31 16.84 -6.61 28.68
N THR A 32 16.38 -7.44 27.74
CA THR A 32 15.82 -8.82 27.82
C THR A 32 14.29 -8.84 28.01
N VAL A 33 13.45 -9.63 27.30
CA VAL A 33 13.58 -11.00 26.75
C VAL A 33 12.71 -11.20 25.48
N ALA A 34 13.18 -12.16 24.67
CA ALA A 34 12.65 -12.95 23.56
C ALA A 34 11.18 -12.88 23.08
N ARG A 35 11.08 -13.08 21.76
CA ARG A 35 9.91 -13.34 20.91
C ARG A 35 9.07 -14.53 21.41
N ALA A 36 7.76 -14.37 21.38
CA ALA A 36 6.83 -15.46 21.12
C ALA A 36 6.18 -15.14 19.76
N ALA A 37 6.56 -15.89 18.72
CA ALA A 37 5.80 -15.97 17.49
C ALA A 37 4.60 -16.87 17.80
N VAL A 38 3.39 -16.33 17.70
CA VAL A 38 2.18 -17.14 17.64
C VAL A 38 2.02 -17.52 16.17
N ASP A 39 1.77 -18.80 15.92
CA ASP A 39 1.64 -19.37 14.58
C ASP A 39 0.49 -18.66 13.83
N GLU A 40 0.84 -17.89 12.80
CA GLU A 40 -0.07 -16.97 12.10
C GLU A 40 -1.19 -17.73 11.37
N ASP A 41 -0.92 -18.98 10.99
CA ASP A 41 -1.87 -19.86 10.33
C ASP A 41 -2.98 -20.35 11.29
N GLU A 42 -2.66 -20.52 12.59
CA GLU A 42 -3.62 -21.01 13.59
C GLU A 42 -4.64 -19.93 13.99
N ALA A 43 -4.21 -18.67 14.03
CA ALA A 43 -5.09 -17.53 14.26
C ALA A 43 -6.07 -17.29 13.09
N PHE A 44 -5.61 -17.54 11.86
CA PHE A 44 -6.43 -17.45 10.64
C PHE A 44 -7.46 -18.58 10.56
N GLU A 45 -7.06 -19.83 10.84
CA GLU A 45 -7.95 -20.98 10.81
C GLU A 45 -9.04 -20.92 11.93
N MET A 46 -8.68 -20.41 13.11
CA MET A 46 -9.64 -20.17 14.19
C MET A 46 -10.69 -19.10 13.85
N ALA A 47 -10.29 -18.03 13.15
CA ALA A 47 -11.21 -16.98 12.72
C ALA A 47 -12.21 -17.49 11.67
N ALA A 48 -11.76 -18.34 10.74
CA ALA A 48 -12.62 -18.98 9.75
C ALA A 48 -13.65 -19.92 10.38
N ARG A 49 -13.25 -20.74 11.38
CA ARG A 49 -14.16 -21.64 12.11
C ARG A 49 -15.18 -20.90 12.97
N ALA A 50 -14.84 -19.73 13.52
CA ALA A 50 -15.77 -18.89 14.26
C ALA A 50 -16.82 -18.24 13.34
N ALA A 51 -16.42 -17.76 12.16
CA ALA A 51 -17.33 -17.20 11.17
C ALA A 51 -18.32 -18.24 10.62
N ALA A 52 -17.88 -19.48 10.39
CA ALA A 52 -18.75 -20.59 9.97
C ALA A 52 -19.83 -20.94 11.02
N ARG A 53 -19.56 -20.71 12.32
CA ARG A 53 -20.55 -20.91 13.39
C ARG A 53 -21.56 -19.76 13.50
N ALA A 54 -21.15 -18.55 13.17
CA ALA A 54 -22.03 -17.38 13.15
C ALA A 54 -22.96 -17.33 11.92
N ALA A 55 -22.62 -18.07 10.85
CA ALA A 55 -23.39 -18.13 9.60
C ALA A 55 -24.49 -19.21 9.58
N ARG A 56 -24.85 -19.81 10.73
CA ARG A 56 -25.94 -20.78 10.78
C ARG A 56 -27.29 -20.08 10.52
N PRO A 57 -28.02 -20.41 9.45
CA PRO A 57 -29.27 -19.73 9.14
C PRO A 57 -30.35 -20.12 10.16
N LEU A 58 -31.12 -19.13 10.60
CA LEU A 58 -32.44 -19.36 11.19
C LEU A 58 -33.33 -19.90 10.07
N SER A 59 -33.93 -21.06 10.31
CA SER A 59 -34.94 -21.68 9.45
C SER A 59 -36.05 -20.69 9.11
N ALA A 60 -36.27 -20.48 7.82
CA ALA A 60 -37.49 -19.92 7.28
C ALA A 60 -37.92 -20.86 6.16
N ASP A 61 -39.10 -21.44 6.36
CA ASP A 61 -39.82 -22.25 5.39
C ASP A 61 -40.29 -21.41 4.19
N ASP A 62 -40.45 -22.10 3.06
CA ASP A 62 -41.31 -21.87 1.90
C ASP A 62 -41.14 -20.58 1.07
N ASP A 63 -40.66 -20.72 -0.18
CA ASP A 63 -41.52 -21.01 -1.34
C ASP A 63 -40.67 -21.10 -2.63
N ASP A 64 -41.04 -22.08 -3.45
CA ASP A 64 -40.42 -22.51 -4.72
C ASP A 64 -40.48 -21.45 -5.83
N ASP A 65 -39.36 -21.27 -6.55
CA ASP A 65 -39.40 -20.88 -7.97
C ASP A 65 -38.17 -21.47 -8.69
N ASP A 66 -38.46 -22.53 -9.41
CA ASP A 66 -37.58 -23.42 -10.16
C ASP A 66 -37.09 -22.76 -11.46
N TRP A 67 -35.79 -22.49 -11.55
CA TRP A 67 -35.12 -22.14 -12.80
C TRP A 67 -33.86 -23.00 -12.96
N GLU A 68 -34.06 -24.22 -13.46
CA GLU A 68 -32.97 -25.08 -13.95
C GLU A 68 -32.24 -24.39 -15.12
N LEU A 69 -31.06 -23.85 -14.85
CA LEU A 69 -30.08 -23.50 -15.88
C LEU A 69 -29.10 -24.68 -16.02
N GLU A 70 -29.09 -25.29 -17.20
CA GLU A 70 -28.15 -26.35 -17.57
C GLU A 70 -26.68 -25.91 -17.34
N PRO A 71 -25.81 -26.80 -16.82
CA PRO A 71 -24.42 -26.47 -16.58
C PRO A 71 -23.65 -26.39 -17.91
N PRO A 72 -22.87 -25.33 -18.18
CA PRO A 72 -22.05 -25.28 -19.38
C PRO A 72 -20.90 -26.30 -19.29
N ALA A 73 -20.72 -27.00 -20.40
CA ALA A 73 -19.67 -27.99 -20.62
C ALA A 73 -18.26 -27.41 -20.38
N HIS A 74 -17.36 -28.33 -20.00
CA HIS A 74 -15.97 -28.12 -19.63
C HIS A 74 -15.22 -27.01 -20.39
N ALA A 75 -14.72 -26.03 -19.64
CA ALA A 75 -13.73 -25.08 -20.12
C ALA A 75 -12.34 -25.76 -20.20
N PRO A 76 -11.60 -25.62 -21.31
CA PRO A 76 -10.25 -26.16 -21.43
C PRO A 76 -9.29 -25.41 -20.50
N SER A 77 -8.41 -26.17 -19.83
CA SER A 77 -7.33 -25.67 -19.01
C SER A 77 -6.31 -24.91 -19.87
N HIS A 78 -6.38 -23.58 -19.88
CA HIS A 78 -5.36 -22.72 -20.49
C HIS A 78 -4.25 -22.44 -19.47
N GLU A 79 -3.18 -23.25 -19.49
CA GLU A 79 -1.87 -22.79 -19.04
C GLU A 79 -1.29 -21.87 -20.12
N ALA A 80 -1.61 -20.57 -20.04
CA ALA A 80 -0.97 -19.58 -20.89
C ALA A 80 0.48 -19.32 -20.41
N PRO A 81 1.47 -19.26 -21.31
CA PRO A 81 2.85 -18.97 -20.93
C PRO A 81 2.95 -17.53 -20.40
N ASN A 82 3.50 -17.37 -19.19
CA ASN A 82 3.73 -16.08 -18.49
C ASN A 82 4.61 -15.06 -19.28
N SER A 83 5.03 -15.37 -20.51
CA SER A 83 5.93 -14.59 -21.36
C SER A 83 5.26 -13.40 -22.05
N GLU A 84 3.98 -13.51 -22.40
CA GLU A 84 3.33 -12.59 -23.36
C GLU A 84 3.26 -11.14 -22.86
N TRP A 85 2.91 -10.94 -21.58
CA TRP A 85 2.69 -9.60 -21.05
C TRP A 85 4.02 -8.87 -20.73
N ARG A 86 5.10 -9.60 -20.41
CA ARG A 86 6.44 -9.02 -20.19
C ARG A 86 7.00 -8.41 -21.47
N ASP A 87 6.77 -9.08 -22.59
CA ASP A 87 7.13 -8.56 -23.92
C ASP A 87 6.30 -7.32 -24.26
N VAL A 88 5.01 -7.30 -23.90
CA VAL A 88 4.18 -6.09 -24.02
C VAL A 88 4.75 -4.96 -23.18
N ARG A 89 5.13 -5.20 -21.92
CA ARG A 89 5.76 -4.20 -21.06
C ARG A 89 7.06 -3.69 -21.66
N ALA A 90 7.96 -4.58 -22.08
CA ALA A 90 9.23 -4.19 -22.69
C ALA A 90 9.01 -3.32 -23.95
N ARG A 91 7.99 -3.65 -24.77
CA ARG A 91 7.57 -2.81 -25.89
C ARG A 91 7.03 -1.45 -25.42
N LEU A 92 6.19 -1.40 -24.38
CA LEU A 92 5.66 -0.13 -23.85
C LEU A 92 6.77 0.77 -23.29
N CYS A 93 7.78 0.20 -22.61
CA CYS A 93 8.96 0.92 -22.16
C CYS A 93 9.82 1.41 -23.34
N ALA A 94 10.10 0.53 -24.31
CA ALA A 94 10.95 0.84 -25.46
C ALA A 94 10.34 1.88 -26.41
N VAL A 95 9.01 1.87 -26.59
CA VAL A 95 8.31 2.79 -27.49
C VAL A 95 8.07 4.16 -26.83
N GLY A 96 8.26 4.30 -25.51
CA GLY A 96 8.12 5.58 -24.81
C GLY A 96 6.78 6.26 -25.11
N LEU A 97 5.69 5.47 -25.14
CA LEU A 97 4.40 5.95 -25.64
C LEU A 97 3.86 7.09 -24.77
N ALA A 98 4.02 8.31 -25.26
CA ALA A 98 3.26 9.49 -24.89
C ALA A 98 1.80 9.33 -25.36
N THR A 99 0.99 8.55 -24.65
CA THR A 99 -0.48 8.56 -24.74
C THR A 99 -0.99 8.11 -23.36
N THR A 100 -1.87 8.83 -22.64
CA THR A 100 -3.18 9.32 -23.06
C THR A 100 -3.48 10.71 -22.50
N GLY A 101 -3.50 11.70 -23.39
CA GLY A 101 -4.21 12.96 -23.17
C GLY A 101 -5.43 12.99 -24.05
N GLU A 102 -6.58 12.48 -23.58
CA GLU A 102 -7.88 12.91 -24.10
C GLU A 102 -9.02 12.61 -23.11
N SER A 103 -9.71 13.71 -22.76
CA SER A 103 -11.12 13.83 -22.36
C SER A 103 -11.70 12.91 -21.28
N ASP A 104 -11.81 13.45 -20.06
CA ASP A 104 -13.02 13.30 -19.24
C ASP A 104 -13.26 14.62 -18.50
N GLY A 105 -14.32 15.33 -18.90
CA GLY A 105 -14.75 16.57 -18.26
C GLY A 105 -15.30 16.37 -16.85
N ALA A 106 -15.00 17.34 -16.00
CA ALA A 106 -15.65 17.68 -14.73
C ALA A 106 -15.46 16.74 -13.52
N ALA A 107 -14.29 16.82 -12.87
CA ALA A 107 -14.13 16.51 -11.44
C ALA A 107 -13.34 17.64 -10.73
N ARG A 108 -14.06 18.71 -10.37
CA ARG A 108 -13.50 19.97 -9.85
C ARG A 108 -12.72 19.81 -8.52
N GLY A 109 -11.57 20.49 -8.45
CA GLY A 109 -11.12 21.21 -7.24
C GLY A 109 -9.84 20.69 -6.54
N ARG A 110 -9.54 19.39 -6.60
CA ARG A 110 -8.27 18.82 -6.13
C ARG A 110 -7.70 17.76 -7.08
N ALA A 111 -8.57 16.93 -7.66
CA ALA A 111 -8.18 15.91 -8.64
C ALA A 111 -7.53 16.51 -9.90
N GLU A 112 -7.97 17.69 -10.38
CA GLU A 112 -7.36 18.39 -11.52
C GLU A 112 -5.91 18.82 -11.26
N LYS A 113 -5.59 19.26 -10.04
CA LYS A 113 -4.22 19.62 -9.67
C LYS A 113 -3.29 18.40 -9.72
N TRP A 114 -3.79 17.22 -9.37
CA TRP A 114 -3.06 15.96 -9.48
C TRP A 114 -2.97 15.43 -10.92
N ALA A 115 -4.03 15.63 -11.72
CA ALA A 115 -4.02 15.28 -13.13
C ALA A 115 -2.99 16.10 -13.93
N ALA A 116 -2.70 17.35 -13.53
CA ALA A 116 -1.65 18.19 -14.10
C ALA A 116 -0.24 17.82 -13.61
N ALA A 117 -0.11 17.17 -12.44
CA ALA A 117 1.16 16.71 -11.87
C ALA A 117 1.54 15.28 -12.30
N ARG A 118 0.83 14.71 -13.28
CA ARG A 118 1.04 13.35 -13.77
C ARG A 118 2.52 13.13 -14.08
N VAL A 119 3.10 12.12 -13.45
CA VAL A 119 4.31 11.50 -13.99
C VAL A 119 3.90 10.94 -15.35
N GLY A 120 4.39 11.55 -16.42
CA GLY A 120 4.15 11.05 -17.77
C GLY A 120 4.59 9.60 -17.83
N GLY A 121 3.64 8.68 -17.97
CA GLY A 121 3.90 7.25 -17.92
C GLY A 121 2.61 6.44 -17.81
N TRP A 122 2.70 5.18 -18.20
CA TRP A 122 1.61 4.22 -18.11
C TRP A 122 1.69 3.45 -16.78
N ALA A 123 0.55 2.98 -16.29
CA ALA A 123 0.45 2.06 -15.15
C ALA A 123 -0.71 1.08 -15.38
N HIS A 124 -0.49 -0.20 -15.11
CA HIS A 124 -1.47 -1.26 -15.29
C HIS A 124 -1.46 -2.21 -14.09
N ALA A 125 -2.65 -2.57 -13.61
CA ALA A 125 -2.77 -3.56 -12.55
C ALA A 125 -2.40 -4.93 -13.11
N THR A 126 -1.58 -5.68 -12.37
CA THR A 126 -1.21 -7.06 -12.72
C THR A 126 -1.84 -8.03 -11.73
N PRO A 127 -2.24 -9.23 -12.17
CA PRO A 127 -2.83 -10.22 -11.27
C PRO A 127 -1.80 -10.87 -10.33
N ARG A 128 -0.51 -10.76 -10.66
CA ARG A 128 0.60 -11.32 -9.89
C ARG A 128 1.69 -10.28 -9.68
N ALA A 129 2.33 -10.39 -8.52
CA ALA A 129 3.53 -9.65 -8.21
C ALA A 129 4.67 -10.07 -9.13
N GLU A 130 5.63 -9.17 -9.33
CA GLU A 130 6.82 -9.44 -10.12
C GLU A 130 7.95 -8.46 -9.81
N ALA A 131 9.20 -8.89 -10.04
CA ALA A 131 10.35 -8.02 -9.93
C ALA A 131 10.26 -6.85 -10.94
N GLY A 132 10.65 -5.65 -10.51
CA GLY A 132 10.49 -4.42 -11.28
C GLY A 132 9.08 -3.82 -11.25
N GLY A 133 8.08 -4.57 -10.76
CA GLY A 133 6.73 -4.06 -10.50
C GLY A 133 6.63 -3.29 -9.18
N LEU A 134 5.51 -2.60 -9.01
CA LEU A 134 5.14 -1.90 -7.79
C LEU A 134 4.03 -2.64 -7.05
N LEU A 135 4.06 -2.54 -5.72
CA LEU A 135 2.96 -2.92 -4.85
C LEU A 135 2.33 -1.67 -4.26
N LEU A 136 1.02 -1.53 -4.43
CA LEU A 136 0.25 -0.49 -3.77
C LEU A 136 -0.42 -1.07 -2.54
N ARG A 137 -0.16 -0.50 -1.37
CA ARG A 137 -0.88 -0.89 -0.17
C ARG A 137 -2.34 -0.48 -0.29
N SER A 138 -3.26 -1.45 -0.21
CA SER A 138 -4.69 -1.17 -0.19
C SER A 138 -5.09 -0.58 1.17
N SER A 139 -6.00 0.39 1.18
CA SER A 139 -6.54 0.95 2.43
C SER A 139 -7.37 -0.09 3.18
N PHE A 140 -7.56 0.12 4.48
CA PHE A 140 -8.40 -0.79 5.26
C PHE A 140 -9.84 -0.77 4.75
N GLU A 141 -10.34 0.37 4.29
CA GLU A 141 -11.66 0.51 3.70
C GLU A 141 -11.82 -0.30 2.41
N THR A 142 -10.77 -0.40 1.58
CA THR A 142 -10.79 -1.30 0.41
C THR A 142 -10.80 -2.76 0.84
N GLN A 143 -9.99 -3.12 1.85
CA GLN A 143 -9.97 -4.49 2.38
C GLN A 143 -11.32 -4.90 2.97
N LEU A 144 -12.01 -3.98 3.67
CA LEU A 144 -13.35 -4.20 4.22
C LEU A 144 -14.42 -4.54 3.17
N LEU A 145 -14.17 -4.24 1.89
CA LEU A 145 -15.09 -4.50 0.80
C LEU A 145 -14.85 -5.85 0.10
N ARG A 146 -13.87 -6.63 0.54
CA ARG A 146 -13.58 -7.91 -0.07
C ARG A 146 -14.56 -8.99 0.36
N ASP A 147 -15.11 -9.70 -0.60
CA ASP A 147 -16.18 -10.69 -0.38
C ASP A 147 -15.72 -11.91 0.43
N ASP A 148 -14.41 -12.19 0.47
CA ASP A 148 -13.82 -13.28 1.26
C ASP A 148 -13.66 -12.93 2.76
N LEU A 149 -13.84 -11.66 3.14
CA LEU A 149 -13.76 -11.24 4.53
C LEU A 149 -15.16 -11.15 5.17
N PRO A 150 -15.31 -11.56 6.44
CA PRO A 150 -16.59 -11.53 7.15
C PRO A 150 -17.16 -10.09 7.27
N TRP A 151 -16.32 -9.08 7.09
CA TRP A 151 -16.71 -7.68 7.20
C TRP A 151 -17.46 -7.14 5.99
N ALA A 152 -17.31 -7.72 4.80
CA ALA A 152 -17.97 -7.19 3.59
C ALA A 152 -19.50 -7.25 3.70
N ALA A 153 -20.04 -8.35 4.24
CA ALA A 153 -21.47 -8.48 4.53
C ALA A 153 -21.94 -7.42 5.53
N LEU A 154 -21.13 -7.14 6.57
CA LEU A 154 -21.44 -6.13 7.60
C LEU A 154 -21.40 -4.71 7.04
N VAL A 155 -20.42 -4.40 6.18
CA VAL A 155 -20.34 -3.12 5.47
C VAL A 155 -21.54 -2.94 4.56
N GLY A 156 -21.89 -3.96 3.77
CA GLY A 156 -23.06 -3.95 2.90
C GLY A 156 -24.36 -3.72 3.66
N ALA A 157 -24.57 -4.45 4.76
CA ALA A 157 -25.72 -4.29 5.64
C ALA A 157 -25.76 -2.91 6.31
N HIS A 158 -24.60 -2.35 6.69
CA HIS A 158 -24.51 -1.00 7.22
C HIS A 158 -24.88 0.04 6.15
N GLY A 159 -24.32 -0.06 4.94
CA GLY A 159 -24.60 0.83 3.81
C GLY A 159 -26.09 0.83 3.43
N ARG A 160 -26.72 -0.36 3.34
CA ARG A 160 -28.17 -0.48 3.10
C ARG A 160 -28.99 0.22 4.18
N ARG A 161 -28.70 -0.03 5.47
CA ARG A 161 -29.41 0.63 6.58
C ARG A 161 -29.28 2.15 6.56
N GLN A 162 -28.09 2.68 6.26
CA GLN A 162 -27.88 4.13 6.15
C GLN A 162 -28.63 4.73 4.98
N ARG A 163 -28.68 4.03 3.85
CA ARG A 163 -29.46 4.43 2.66
C ARG A 163 -30.95 4.49 2.98
N THR A 164 -31.52 3.40 3.51
CA THR A 164 -32.94 3.37 3.86
C THR A 164 -33.32 4.50 4.82
N ARG A 165 -32.47 4.80 5.82
CA ARG A 165 -32.70 5.93 6.73
C ARG A 165 -32.73 7.28 6.01
N ARG A 166 -31.84 7.51 5.04
CA ARG A 166 -31.81 8.76 4.25
C ARG A 166 -33.00 8.87 3.31
N GLU A 167 -33.36 7.78 2.63
CA GLU A 167 -34.51 7.72 1.74
C GLU A 167 -35.81 7.97 2.52
N MET A 168 -35.96 7.38 3.72
CA MET A 168 -37.10 7.66 4.60
C MET A 168 -37.11 9.11 5.11
N ALA A 169 -35.96 9.69 5.42
CA ALA A 169 -35.87 11.09 5.84
C ALA A 169 -36.27 12.04 4.71
N ALA A 170 -35.74 11.84 3.52
CA ALA A 170 -36.08 12.62 2.33
C ALA A 170 -37.55 12.40 1.91
N ALA A 171 -38.07 11.18 2.00
CA ALA A 171 -39.48 10.89 1.75
C ALA A 171 -40.42 11.71 2.65
N ARG A 172 -40.05 11.87 3.93
CA ARG A 172 -40.78 12.72 4.87
C ARG A 172 -40.65 14.19 4.53
N GLU A 173 -39.47 14.63 4.10
CA GLU A 173 -39.21 16.03 3.74
C GLU A 173 -39.97 16.45 2.48
N PHE A 174 -40.00 15.59 1.46
CA PHE A 174 -40.65 15.87 0.17
C PHE A 174 -42.09 15.37 0.08
N CYS A 175 -42.63 14.75 1.14
CA CYS A 175 -43.97 14.15 1.18
C CYS A 175 -44.22 13.14 0.03
N VAL A 176 -43.21 12.37 -0.36
CA VAL A 176 -43.31 11.33 -1.41
C VAL A 176 -42.95 9.95 -0.85
N PRO A 177 -43.43 8.84 -1.45
CA PRO A 177 -43.03 7.50 -1.04
C PRO A 177 -41.51 7.28 -1.14
N ALA A 178 -40.90 6.55 -0.20
CA ALA A 178 -39.45 6.28 -0.19
C ALA A 178 -38.95 5.59 -1.48
N ARG A 179 -39.77 4.74 -2.10
CA ARG A 179 -39.47 4.10 -3.40
C ARG A 179 -39.26 5.13 -4.51
N GLU A 180 -39.95 6.26 -4.43
CA GLU A 180 -39.87 7.32 -5.42
C GLU A 180 -38.61 8.18 -5.22
N VAL A 181 -38.24 8.43 -3.97
CA VAL A 181 -36.93 9.02 -3.63
C VAL A 181 -35.78 8.15 -4.14
N ALA A 182 -35.84 6.83 -3.95
CA ALA A 182 -34.79 5.92 -4.43
C ALA A 182 -34.63 5.95 -5.96
N ARG A 183 -35.75 6.11 -6.70
CA ARG A 183 -35.76 6.25 -8.16
C ARG A 183 -35.16 7.59 -8.61
N ILE A 184 -35.48 8.68 -7.91
CA ILE A 184 -35.04 10.04 -8.28
C ILE A 184 -33.59 10.29 -7.85
N CYS A 185 -33.21 9.84 -6.66
CA CYS A 185 -31.92 10.08 -6.02
C CYS A 185 -30.95 8.89 -6.13
N GLY A 186 -31.32 7.84 -6.88
CA GLY A 186 -30.49 6.66 -7.09
C GLY A 186 -29.16 7.07 -7.71
N GLU A 187 -28.04 6.75 -7.05
CA GLU A 187 -26.71 7.01 -7.61
C GLU A 187 -26.48 6.13 -8.86
N PRO A 188 -25.95 6.69 -9.96
CA PRO A 188 -25.68 5.94 -11.17
C PRO A 188 -24.63 4.84 -10.94
N PRO A 189 -24.66 3.74 -11.74
CA PRO A 189 -23.72 2.61 -11.61
C PRO A 189 -22.24 3.02 -11.65
N ALA A 190 -21.91 4.06 -12.43
CA ALA A 190 -20.54 4.59 -12.54
C ALA A 190 -19.97 5.11 -11.20
N CYS A 191 -20.82 5.34 -10.19
CA CYS A 191 -20.39 5.75 -8.84
C CYS A 191 -20.36 4.59 -7.84
N LEU A 192 -20.62 3.34 -8.25
CA LEU A 192 -20.82 2.22 -7.33
C LEU A 192 -19.59 1.93 -6.46
N ASN A 193 -18.38 1.93 -7.02
CA ASN A 193 -17.15 1.69 -6.25
C ASN A 193 -16.90 2.82 -5.25
N LYS A 194 -17.01 4.07 -5.71
CA LYS A 194 -16.91 5.27 -4.86
C LYS A 194 -17.92 5.22 -3.71
N ARG A 195 -19.14 4.77 -3.98
CA ARG A 195 -20.21 4.60 -2.99
C ARG A 195 -19.90 3.49 -1.99
N ARG A 196 -19.53 2.30 -2.46
CA ARG A 196 -19.13 1.16 -1.62
C ARG A 196 -17.98 1.56 -0.69
N TYR A 197 -16.98 2.25 -1.23
CA TYR A 197 -15.86 2.79 -0.46
C TYR A 197 -16.30 3.76 0.64
N ARG A 198 -17.20 4.70 0.33
CA ARG A 198 -17.78 5.62 1.33
C ARG A 198 -18.60 4.88 2.40
N ASP A 199 -19.30 3.82 2.03
CA ASP A 199 -20.03 2.98 2.99
C ASP A 199 -19.05 2.23 3.91
N ALA A 200 -17.93 1.71 3.39
CA ALA A 200 -16.84 1.14 4.19
C ALA A 200 -16.22 2.18 5.15
N GLN A 201 -15.94 3.40 4.69
CA GLN A 201 -15.45 4.50 5.55
C GLN A 201 -16.44 4.86 6.68
N ARG A 202 -17.75 4.84 6.41
CA ARG A 202 -18.78 5.10 7.43
C ARG A 202 -18.85 3.95 8.43
N TYR A 203 -18.81 2.71 7.93
CA TYR A 203 -18.80 1.51 8.75
C TYR A 203 -17.58 1.48 9.67
N LEU A 204 -16.38 1.73 9.13
CA LEU A 204 -15.14 1.82 9.89
C LEU A 204 -15.25 2.83 11.04
N ARG A 205 -15.67 4.07 10.74
CA ARG A 205 -15.88 5.11 11.77
C ARG A 205 -16.91 4.69 12.82
N HIS A 206 -18.01 4.07 12.40
CA HIS A 206 -19.04 3.59 13.31
C HIS A 206 -18.50 2.49 14.24
N ARG A 207 -17.80 1.50 13.68
CA ARG A 207 -17.23 0.39 14.46
C ARG A 207 -16.16 0.88 15.43
N LEU A 208 -15.24 1.74 14.98
CA LEU A 208 -14.23 2.34 15.86
C LEU A 208 -14.85 3.12 17.01
N ARG A 209 -15.91 3.91 16.77
CA ARG A 209 -16.62 4.62 17.86
C ARG A 209 -17.26 3.65 18.87
N ARG A 210 -17.88 2.57 18.41
CA ARG A 210 -18.41 1.52 19.30
C ARG A 210 -17.29 0.90 20.13
N VAL A 211 -16.20 0.51 19.48
CA VAL A 211 -15.05 -0.14 20.13
C VAL A 211 -14.42 0.79 21.17
N VAL A 212 -14.22 2.07 20.85
CA VAL A 212 -13.72 3.07 21.81
C VAL A 212 -14.69 3.25 22.97
N ALA A 213 -16.01 3.35 22.72
CA ALA A 213 -16.98 3.50 23.80
C ALA A 213 -16.98 2.30 24.76
N VAL A 214 -16.88 1.08 24.24
CA VAL A 214 -16.83 -0.15 25.05
C VAL A 214 -15.47 -0.26 25.77
N GLY A 215 -14.37 -0.10 25.04
CA GLY A 215 -13.01 -0.28 25.55
C GLY A 215 -12.58 0.79 26.55
N SER A 216 -13.04 2.04 26.40
CA SER A 216 -12.79 3.10 27.39
C SER A 216 -13.55 2.88 28.69
N ALA A 217 -14.69 2.20 28.66
CA ALA A 217 -15.42 1.83 29.87
C ALA A 217 -14.77 0.63 30.57
N ASP A 218 -14.45 -0.42 29.82
CA ASP A 218 -13.71 -1.59 30.30
C ASP A 218 -13.08 -2.37 29.13
N PRO A 219 -11.74 -2.38 29.01
CA PRO A 219 -11.05 -3.10 27.93
C PRO A 219 -11.35 -4.61 27.90
N ARG A 220 -11.77 -5.22 29.01
CA ARG A 220 -12.10 -6.65 29.09
C ARG A 220 -13.43 -6.98 28.43
N ARG A 221 -14.26 -5.98 28.14
CA ARG A 221 -15.54 -6.12 27.43
C ARG A 221 -15.38 -6.14 25.91
N LEU A 222 -14.18 -5.90 25.40
CA LEU A 222 -13.92 -6.01 23.97
C LEU A 222 -14.01 -7.47 23.52
N GLU A 223 -14.87 -7.70 22.54
CA GLU A 223 -15.01 -9.01 21.91
C GLU A 223 -13.74 -9.36 21.12
N ARG A 224 -13.47 -10.66 20.91
CA ARG A 224 -12.33 -11.10 20.10
C ARG A 224 -12.33 -10.47 18.70
N GLU A 225 -13.51 -10.30 18.12
CA GLU A 225 -13.69 -9.63 16.82
C GLU A 225 -13.31 -8.15 16.85
N ASP A 226 -13.57 -7.45 17.96
CA ASP A 226 -13.20 -6.04 18.10
C ASP A 226 -11.68 -5.88 18.18
N VAL A 227 -11.02 -6.77 18.91
CA VAL A 227 -9.55 -6.82 18.96
C VAL A 227 -8.98 -7.12 17.58
N ALA A 228 -9.48 -8.15 16.89
CA ALA A 228 -9.03 -8.51 15.54
C ALA A 228 -9.24 -7.37 14.54
N PHE A 229 -10.37 -6.66 14.62
CA PHE A 229 -10.67 -5.49 13.80
C PHE A 229 -9.71 -4.32 14.07
N LEU A 230 -9.43 -4.02 15.34
CA LEU A 230 -8.46 -2.98 15.71
C LEU A 230 -7.06 -3.30 15.21
N ASP A 231 -6.63 -4.55 15.37
CA ASP A 231 -5.31 -5.00 14.94
C ASP A 231 -5.17 -4.90 13.41
N ALA A 232 -6.19 -5.33 12.67
CA ALA A 232 -6.21 -5.22 11.21
C ALA A 232 -6.21 -3.76 10.74
N HIS A 233 -7.02 -2.91 11.37
CA HIS A 233 -7.05 -1.48 11.07
C HIS A 233 -5.71 -0.80 11.34
N ARG A 234 -5.07 -1.10 12.48
CA ARG A 234 -3.76 -0.53 12.84
C ARG A 234 -2.68 -0.91 11.83
N ARG A 235 -2.59 -2.19 11.44
CA ARG A 235 -1.64 -2.64 10.41
C ARG A 235 -1.79 -1.85 9.11
N CYS A 236 -3.01 -1.50 8.73
CA CYS A 236 -3.26 -0.72 7.52
C CYS A 236 -2.96 0.77 7.68
N LEU A 237 -3.17 1.35 8.87
CA LEU A 237 -2.78 2.74 9.16
C LEU A 237 -1.26 2.93 9.10
N ASP A 238 -0.51 1.96 9.63
CA ASP A 238 0.95 1.97 9.65
C ASP A 238 1.58 1.75 8.25
N ALA A 239 0.84 1.25 7.27
CA ALA A 239 1.31 1.09 5.89
C ALA A 239 0.51 1.96 4.88
N ARG A 240 -0.32 2.88 5.36
CA ARG A 240 -1.27 3.59 4.49
C ARG A 240 -0.56 4.38 3.39
N HIS A 241 -1.04 4.18 2.16
CA HIS A 241 -0.53 4.78 0.92
C HIS A 241 0.94 4.44 0.64
N GLU A 242 1.42 3.32 1.20
CA GLU A 242 2.74 2.83 0.87
C GLU A 242 2.76 2.29 -0.56
N VAL A 243 3.85 2.59 -1.25
CA VAL A 243 4.20 2.05 -2.56
C VAL A 243 5.53 1.32 -2.37
N VAL A 244 5.64 0.09 -2.85
CA VAL A 244 6.87 -0.71 -2.72
C VAL A 244 7.34 -1.13 -4.10
N LEU A 245 8.60 -0.86 -4.42
CA LEU A 245 9.27 -1.44 -5.60
C LEU A 245 9.75 -2.85 -5.28
N LEU A 246 9.34 -3.83 -6.07
CA LEU A 246 9.82 -5.19 -5.93
C LEU A 246 11.18 -5.38 -6.57
N LEU A 247 12.17 -5.75 -5.76
CA LEU A 247 13.53 -6.03 -6.19
C LEU A 247 13.69 -7.48 -6.68
N THR A 248 13.02 -8.39 -5.98
CA THR A 248 12.98 -9.82 -6.32
C THR A 248 11.59 -10.35 -6.00
N HIS A 249 11.11 -11.27 -6.82
CA HIS A 249 9.89 -12.02 -6.55
C HIS A 249 10.03 -13.43 -7.13
N ASP A 250 9.89 -14.41 -6.26
CA ASP A 250 9.82 -15.83 -6.60
C ASP A 250 8.95 -16.52 -5.53
N ASP A 251 7.92 -17.25 -5.95
CA ASP A 251 7.00 -17.87 -5.00
C ASP A 251 7.67 -18.94 -4.13
N ALA A 252 8.71 -19.61 -4.63
CA ALA A 252 9.42 -20.66 -3.91
C ALA A 252 10.55 -20.11 -3.02
N ARG A 253 11.14 -18.97 -3.37
CA ARG A 253 12.30 -18.39 -2.68
C ARG A 253 11.96 -17.18 -1.82
N GLY A 254 10.77 -16.60 -1.99
CA GLY A 254 10.35 -15.39 -1.32
C GLY A 254 10.54 -14.14 -2.17
N SER A 255 10.23 -12.99 -1.59
CA SER A 255 10.24 -11.70 -2.29
C SER A 255 10.96 -10.65 -1.46
N SER A 256 11.49 -9.63 -2.12
CA SER A 256 12.05 -8.46 -1.45
C SER A 256 11.70 -7.18 -2.18
N GLY A 257 11.58 -6.08 -1.43
CA GLY A 257 11.15 -4.80 -1.98
C GLY A 257 11.55 -3.61 -1.13
N VAL A 258 11.58 -2.42 -1.73
CA VAL A 258 11.90 -1.16 -1.03
C VAL A 258 10.74 -0.18 -1.12
N ALA A 259 10.41 0.43 0.01
CA ALA A 259 9.39 1.47 0.06
C ALA A 259 9.82 2.66 -0.82
N LEU A 260 8.92 3.07 -1.72
CA LEU A 260 9.06 4.27 -2.53
C LEU A 260 8.34 5.45 -1.88
N GLY A 261 8.81 6.64 -2.22
CA GLY A 261 8.14 7.89 -1.91
C GLY A 261 8.22 8.31 -0.45
N ARG A 262 8.33 7.43 0.56
CA ARG A 262 8.44 7.85 1.97
C ARG A 262 9.89 7.94 2.42
N GLY A 263 10.51 9.08 2.14
CA GLY A 263 11.62 9.55 2.95
C GLY A 263 11.09 10.01 4.31
N VAL A 264 11.57 9.40 5.38
CA VAL A 264 11.84 10.16 6.61
C VAL A 264 12.58 11.44 6.21
N ASP A 265 12.36 12.57 6.88
CA ASP A 265 12.90 13.93 6.61
C ASP A 265 14.43 14.01 6.37
N ALA A 266 14.95 13.32 5.35
CA ALA A 266 16.31 12.80 5.35
C ALA A 266 16.81 12.66 3.91
N ARG A 267 16.91 13.78 3.18
CA ARG A 267 18.25 14.03 2.62
C ARG A 267 19.13 14.20 3.85
N LEU A 268 19.72 13.11 4.34
CA LEU A 268 20.79 13.24 5.29
C LEU A 268 21.86 14.01 4.53
N GLU A 269 22.20 15.22 5.00
CA GLU A 269 23.38 15.91 4.48
C GLU A 269 24.52 14.91 4.55
N GLY A 270 25.06 14.57 3.38
CA GLY A 270 26.02 13.49 3.34
C GLY A 270 27.25 13.87 4.15
N SER A 271 27.52 13.06 5.15
CA SER A 271 28.74 13.07 5.91
C SER A 271 29.57 11.87 5.50
N ARG A 272 30.88 11.96 5.72
CA ARG A 272 31.79 10.82 5.53
C ARG A 272 31.35 9.59 6.33
N GLU A 273 30.69 9.78 7.47
CA GLU A 273 30.16 8.70 8.31
C GLU A 273 28.94 8.01 7.68
N LEU A 274 28.08 8.79 7.02
CA LEU A 274 26.97 8.26 6.22
C LEU A 274 27.51 7.46 5.03
N SER A 275 28.47 8.03 4.29
CA SER A 275 29.17 7.34 3.20
C SER A 275 29.76 6.01 3.67
N ALA A 276 30.46 6.01 4.81
CA ALA A 276 31.06 4.81 5.39
C ALA A 276 29.99 3.77 5.78
N SER A 277 28.91 4.21 6.43
CA SER A 277 27.81 3.32 6.82
C SER A 277 27.11 2.71 5.60
N LEU A 278 26.92 3.49 4.54
CA LEU A 278 26.29 3.05 3.31
C LEU A 278 27.18 2.08 2.53
N CYS A 279 28.48 2.36 2.40
CA CYS A 279 29.43 1.42 1.80
C CYS A 279 29.42 0.07 2.54
N ALA A 280 29.43 0.09 3.88
CA ALA A 280 29.34 -1.12 4.69
C ALA A 280 28.00 -1.87 4.48
N ALA A 281 26.89 -1.14 4.31
CA ALA A 281 25.58 -1.73 4.07
C ALA A 281 25.44 -2.30 2.65
N LEU A 282 26.03 -1.67 1.64
CA LEU A 282 26.07 -2.15 0.25
C LEU A 282 26.93 -3.43 0.13
N ALA A 283 28.07 -3.48 0.81
CA ALA A 283 28.94 -4.65 0.84
C ALA A 283 28.23 -5.91 1.37
N LYS A 284 27.27 -5.79 2.30
CA LYS A 284 26.46 -6.92 2.78
C LYS A 284 25.62 -7.58 1.68
N ASN A 285 25.34 -6.86 0.60
CA ASN A 285 24.62 -7.36 -0.57
C ASN A 285 25.56 -7.68 -1.75
N GLY A 286 26.89 -7.68 -1.52
CA GLY A 286 27.89 -7.96 -2.55
C GLY A 286 28.20 -6.79 -3.49
N ASP A 287 27.72 -5.57 -3.18
CA ASP A 287 27.97 -4.37 -3.97
C ASP A 287 29.08 -3.53 -3.31
N GLU A 288 30.32 -4.02 -3.43
CA GLU A 288 31.49 -3.39 -2.80
C GLU A 288 31.90 -2.11 -3.53
N VAL A 289 32.12 -1.04 -2.76
CA VAL A 289 32.60 0.26 -3.27
C VAL A 289 33.60 0.87 -2.29
N GLY A 290 34.68 1.45 -2.84
CA GLY A 290 35.70 2.12 -2.03
C GLY A 290 35.18 3.42 -1.44
N LEU A 291 35.34 3.59 -0.12
CA LEU A 291 34.82 4.76 0.61
C LEU A 291 35.25 6.09 0.00
N GLU A 292 36.53 6.26 -0.35
CA GLU A 292 37.02 7.53 -0.93
C GLU A 292 36.38 7.84 -2.28
N SER A 293 36.20 6.81 -3.13
CA SER A 293 35.54 6.98 -4.42
C SER A 293 34.04 7.29 -4.26
N PHE A 294 33.37 6.62 -3.31
CA PHE A 294 31.98 6.85 -3.00
C PHE A 294 31.74 8.25 -2.44
N ASP A 295 32.55 8.66 -1.48
CA ASP A 295 32.43 9.96 -0.82
C ASP A 295 32.73 11.12 -1.78
N ARG A 296 33.70 10.94 -2.69
CA ARG A 296 33.96 11.92 -3.76
C ARG A 296 32.79 12.05 -4.73
N ALA A 297 32.18 10.92 -5.10
CA ALA A 297 31.09 10.88 -6.07
C ALA A 297 29.79 11.41 -5.47
N PHE A 298 29.33 10.76 -4.41
CA PHE A 298 28.02 11.00 -3.82
C PHE A 298 28.09 11.95 -2.63
N GLY A 299 29.06 11.79 -1.73
CA GLY A 299 29.35 12.71 -0.62
C GLY A 299 28.09 13.33 -0.01
N ASN A 300 28.04 14.66 0.04
CA ASN A 300 26.89 15.44 0.53
C ASN A 300 25.67 15.48 -0.41
N ARG A 301 25.79 14.96 -1.62
CA ARG A 301 24.75 14.90 -2.66
C ARG A 301 23.96 13.59 -2.65
N VAL A 302 24.31 12.64 -1.77
CA VAL A 302 23.69 11.32 -1.74
C VAL A 302 22.22 11.39 -1.32
N ALA A 303 21.34 10.76 -2.11
CA ALA A 303 19.95 10.54 -1.72
C ALA A 303 19.83 9.14 -1.08
N VAL A 304 19.62 9.11 0.24
CA VAL A 304 19.44 7.87 1.02
C VAL A 304 18.03 7.80 1.59
N PHE A 305 17.33 6.73 1.26
CA PHE A 305 15.94 6.48 1.64
C PHE A 305 15.85 5.27 2.56
N ALA A 306 14.81 5.24 3.40
CA ALA A 306 14.48 4.04 4.16
C ALA A 306 13.67 3.09 3.28
N GLY A 307 14.23 1.93 2.94
CA GLY A 307 13.53 0.92 2.13
C GLY A 307 12.46 0.15 2.92
N ARG A 308 12.35 0.36 4.23
CA ARG A 308 11.24 -0.13 5.06
C ARG A 308 10.89 0.88 6.14
N ARG A 309 9.59 1.02 6.45
CA ARG A 309 9.14 1.93 7.51
C ARG A 309 9.77 1.54 8.86
N GLY A 310 10.35 2.53 9.55
CA GLY A 310 10.99 2.35 10.85
C GLY A 310 12.49 2.01 10.80
N ASP A 311 13.06 1.74 9.62
CA ASP A 311 14.48 1.37 9.48
C ASP A 311 15.41 2.58 9.24
N ALA A 312 14.85 3.78 9.06
CA ALA A 312 15.58 5.02 8.73
C ALA A 312 16.72 5.39 9.71
N ALA A 313 16.70 4.87 10.93
CA ALA A 313 17.70 5.17 11.95
C ALA A 313 18.87 4.16 12.01
N ARG A 314 18.92 3.13 11.15
CA ARG A 314 19.94 2.06 11.28
C ARG A 314 20.50 1.56 9.94
N ALA A 315 21.25 2.42 9.26
CA ALA A 315 22.15 2.01 8.17
C ALA A 315 23.10 0.85 8.55
N GLY A 316 23.40 0.67 9.83
CA GLY A 316 24.30 -0.38 10.30
C GLY A 316 23.73 -1.80 10.36
N THR A 317 22.40 -2.02 10.39
CA THR A 317 21.83 -3.36 10.66
C THR A 317 21.23 -4.05 9.44
N GLY A 318 20.59 -3.32 8.52
CA GLY A 318 20.11 -3.85 7.24
C GLY A 318 21.18 -3.72 6.15
N GLY A 319 21.11 -4.53 5.10
CA GLY A 319 21.84 -4.23 3.86
C GLY A 319 21.29 -2.98 3.17
N ALA A 320 22.02 -2.45 2.19
CA ALA A 320 21.57 -1.35 1.34
C ALA A 320 21.58 -1.75 -0.13
N VAL A 321 20.74 -1.09 -0.94
CA VAL A 321 20.67 -1.29 -2.39
C VAL A 321 20.66 0.07 -3.08
N VAL A 322 21.30 0.17 -4.24
CA VAL A 322 21.17 1.31 -5.15
C VAL A 322 20.18 0.96 -6.26
N VAL A 323 19.29 1.89 -6.60
CA VAL A 323 18.31 1.79 -7.70
C VAL A 323 18.59 2.91 -8.70
N HIS A 324 18.63 2.59 -10.00
CA HIS A 324 18.90 3.57 -11.07
C HIS A 324 18.33 3.12 -12.42
N GLY A 325 18.35 4.03 -13.41
CA GLY A 325 17.94 3.77 -14.81
C GLY A 325 19.10 3.54 -15.79
N VAL A 326 20.36 3.61 -15.33
CA VAL A 326 21.55 3.47 -16.20
C VAL A 326 21.76 2.02 -16.65
N ALA A 327 21.57 1.74 -17.93
CA ALA A 327 21.79 0.42 -18.52
C ALA A 327 23.28 0.10 -18.69
N GLY A 328 23.63 -1.19 -18.64
CA GLY A 328 25.00 -1.68 -18.91
C GLY A 328 26.02 -1.34 -17.82
N LEU A 329 25.59 -0.82 -16.68
CA LEU A 329 26.48 -0.47 -15.58
C LEU A 329 27.12 -1.74 -14.96
N PRO A 330 28.46 -1.86 -14.91
CA PRO A 330 29.11 -3.03 -14.33
C PRO A 330 28.68 -3.30 -12.88
N GLY A 331 28.31 -4.54 -12.58
CA GLY A 331 27.80 -4.95 -11.27
C GLY A 331 26.32 -4.65 -11.05
N ALA A 332 25.66 -3.91 -11.96
CA ALA A 332 24.23 -3.71 -11.91
C ALA A 332 23.47 -4.85 -12.62
N ARG A 333 22.27 -5.12 -12.15
CA ARG A 333 21.34 -6.10 -12.72
C ARG A 333 19.99 -5.44 -12.95
N GLU A 334 19.40 -5.66 -14.12
CA GLU A 334 18.02 -5.24 -14.38
C GLU A 334 17.06 -6.03 -13.48
N LEU A 335 16.08 -5.35 -12.88
CA LEU A 335 15.12 -5.97 -11.97
C LEU A 335 14.29 -7.04 -12.68
N ALA A 336 13.81 -6.72 -13.88
CA ALA A 336 13.21 -7.66 -14.80
C ALA A 336 13.47 -7.23 -16.24
N PRO A 337 13.50 -8.16 -17.20
CA PRO A 337 13.80 -7.83 -18.60
C PRO A 337 12.92 -6.69 -19.14
N GLY A 338 13.58 -5.68 -19.70
CA GLY A 338 12.95 -4.54 -20.38
C GLY A 338 12.17 -3.60 -19.46
N CYS A 339 12.36 -3.70 -18.14
CA CYS A 339 11.73 -2.78 -17.21
C CYS A 339 12.52 -1.48 -17.02
N GLY A 340 13.78 -1.39 -17.51
CA GLY A 340 14.58 -0.16 -17.47
C GLY A 340 15.04 0.27 -16.06
N VAL A 341 14.81 -0.58 -15.05
CA VAL A 341 15.16 -0.29 -13.65
C VAL A 341 16.20 -1.30 -13.19
N PHE A 342 17.32 -0.80 -12.68
CA PHE A 342 18.49 -1.57 -12.33
C PHE A 342 18.81 -1.45 -10.84
N VAL A 343 19.46 -2.47 -10.31
CA VAL A 343 19.99 -2.50 -8.95
C VAL A 343 21.45 -2.91 -8.90
N GLY A 344 22.19 -2.36 -7.93
CA GLY A 344 23.61 -2.65 -7.73
C GLY A 344 24.54 -1.76 -8.57
N GLY A 345 25.83 -2.11 -8.62
CA GLY A 345 26.81 -1.38 -9.43
C GLY A 345 27.29 -0.08 -8.79
N ALA A 346 27.26 0.04 -7.45
CA ALA A 346 27.64 1.26 -6.73
C ALA A 346 29.06 1.74 -7.06
N ALA A 347 30.01 0.82 -7.26
CA ALA A 347 31.39 1.19 -7.64
C ALA A 347 31.48 1.80 -9.04
N ALA A 348 30.72 1.29 -10.00
CA ALA A 348 30.67 1.85 -11.35
C ALA A 348 29.88 3.16 -11.38
N ALA A 349 28.79 3.25 -10.62
CA ALA A 349 28.03 4.49 -10.42
C ALA A 349 28.92 5.61 -9.87
N ALA A 350 29.73 5.31 -8.85
CA ALA A 350 30.67 6.28 -8.27
C ALA A 350 31.67 6.80 -9.32
N LYS A 351 32.15 5.94 -10.23
CA LYS A 351 33.04 6.37 -11.32
C LYS A 351 32.34 7.32 -12.28
N LEU A 352 31.13 6.97 -12.74
CA LEU A 352 30.35 7.81 -13.67
C LEU A 352 30.08 9.21 -13.10
N VAL A 353 29.69 9.26 -11.82
CA VAL A 353 29.43 10.53 -11.13
C VAL A 353 30.72 11.33 -10.92
N ALA A 354 31.83 10.67 -10.60
CA ALA A 354 33.12 11.34 -10.45
C ALA A 354 33.68 11.88 -11.78
N SER A 355 33.38 11.23 -12.91
CA SER A 355 33.71 11.71 -14.25
C SER A 355 32.76 12.76 -14.82
N GLY A 356 31.59 12.98 -14.19
CA GLY A 356 30.55 13.89 -14.68
C GLY A 356 29.69 13.32 -15.81
N GLU A 357 29.72 12.00 -16.04
CA GLU A 357 28.90 11.31 -17.04
C GLU A 357 27.47 11.01 -16.53
N ALA A 358 27.27 11.07 -15.22
CA ALA A 358 25.98 10.94 -14.56
C ALA A 358 25.90 11.87 -13.33
N GLU A 359 24.69 12.25 -12.93
CA GLU A 359 24.49 13.05 -11.72
C GLU A 359 24.32 12.14 -10.49
N ALA A 360 24.67 12.64 -9.30
CA ALA A 360 24.48 11.88 -8.06
C ALA A 360 22.99 11.53 -7.82
N ASP A 361 22.09 12.44 -8.19
CA ASP A 361 20.63 12.27 -8.10
C ASP A 361 20.08 11.22 -9.09
N ASP A 362 20.91 10.69 -10.00
CA ASP A 362 20.50 9.58 -10.86
C ASP A 362 20.40 8.23 -10.12
N PHE A 363 21.00 8.16 -8.92
CA PHE A 363 21.12 6.96 -8.12
C PHE A 363 20.40 7.14 -6.77
N ALA A 364 19.43 6.27 -6.50
CA ALA A 364 18.69 6.28 -5.24
C ALA A 364 19.14 5.13 -4.34
N PHE A 365 19.63 5.44 -3.14
CA PHE A 365 20.10 4.43 -2.19
C PHE A 365 19.01 4.13 -1.17
N PHE A 366 18.74 2.85 -0.93
CA PHE A 366 17.75 2.40 0.05
C PHE A 366 18.42 1.58 1.14
N VAL A 367 18.17 1.95 2.39
CA VAL A 367 18.62 1.23 3.59
C VAL A 367 17.45 0.43 4.17
N GLY A 368 17.67 -0.86 4.36
CA GLY A 368 16.61 -1.78 4.76
C GLY A 368 15.67 -2.11 3.60
N ARG A 369 14.90 -3.18 3.76
CA ARG A 369 13.96 -3.67 2.74
C ARG A 369 12.87 -4.49 3.39
N TYR A 370 11.74 -4.60 2.71
CA TYR A 370 10.76 -5.64 2.97
C TYR A 370 11.31 -6.99 2.51
N GLU A 371 11.04 -8.01 3.31
CA GLU A 371 11.30 -9.41 2.99
C GLU A 371 10.01 -10.17 3.25
N TRP A 372 9.58 -10.94 2.26
CA TRP A 372 8.45 -11.84 2.34
C TRP A 372 8.95 -13.26 2.19
N ALA A 373 8.46 -14.15 3.05
CA ALA A 373 8.71 -15.58 2.97
C ALA A 373 8.15 -16.17 1.65
N PRO A 374 8.59 -17.38 1.25
CA PRO A 374 8.01 -18.10 0.11
C PRO A 374 6.47 -18.10 0.15
N GLY A 375 5.86 -17.70 -0.97
CA GLY A 375 4.40 -17.60 -1.15
C GLY A 375 3.68 -16.51 -0.32
N GLU A 376 4.34 -15.84 0.63
CA GLU A 376 3.70 -14.84 1.49
C GLU A 376 3.20 -13.63 0.70
N LEU A 377 4.02 -13.11 -0.22
CA LEU A 377 3.61 -11.97 -1.05
C LEU A 377 2.41 -12.33 -1.96
N SER A 378 2.42 -13.53 -2.54
CA SER A 378 1.31 -14.00 -3.38
C SER A 378 0.03 -14.17 -2.57
N ARG A 379 0.12 -14.66 -1.33
CA ARG A 379 -1.01 -14.64 -0.38
C ARG A 379 -1.49 -13.22 -0.10
N HIS A 380 -0.60 -12.25 0.08
CA HIS A 380 -0.98 -10.85 0.27
C HIS A 380 -1.69 -10.24 -0.95
N VAL A 381 -1.21 -10.51 -2.16
CA VAL A 381 -1.87 -10.02 -3.39
C VAL A 381 -3.23 -10.69 -3.57
N ALA A 382 -3.31 -12.02 -3.38
CA ALA A 382 -4.57 -12.75 -3.44
C ALA A 382 -5.58 -12.23 -2.39
N ALA A 383 -5.10 -11.96 -1.17
CA ALA A 383 -5.86 -11.37 -0.08
C ALA A 383 -6.12 -9.86 -0.24
N GLY A 384 -5.70 -9.22 -1.34
CA GLY A 384 -5.92 -7.80 -1.64
C GLY A 384 -5.40 -6.87 -0.55
N VAL A 385 -4.35 -7.34 0.12
CA VAL A 385 -3.54 -6.56 1.04
C VAL A 385 -2.68 -5.59 0.24
N HIS A 386 -2.20 -6.03 -0.92
CA HIS A 386 -1.51 -5.23 -1.91
C HIS A 386 -2.16 -5.41 -3.29
N ASP A 387 -2.29 -4.33 -4.04
CA ASP A 387 -2.55 -4.37 -5.47
C ASP A 387 -1.20 -4.36 -6.21
N SER A 388 -0.99 -5.33 -7.12
CA SER A 388 0.23 -5.40 -7.93
C SER A 388 0.08 -4.56 -9.20
N VAL A 389 1.13 -3.83 -9.55
CA VAL A 389 1.12 -2.83 -10.62
C VAL A 389 2.41 -2.92 -11.43
N ALA A 390 2.27 -2.97 -12.75
CA ALA A 390 3.37 -2.66 -13.68
C ALA A 390 3.25 -1.19 -14.09
N CYS A 391 4.37 -0.47 -14.18
CA CYS A 391 4.38 0.90 -14.66
C CYS A 391 5.66 1.20 -15.44
N ALA A 392 5.66 2.35 -16.12
CA ALA A 392 6.85 2.87 -16.76
C ALA A 392 7.99 3.07 -15.75
N ASP A 393 9.22 2.85 -16.21
CA ASP A 393 10.46 3.08 -15.48
C ASP A 393 10.58 4.53 -15.02
N THR A 394 10.17 5.49 -15.84
CA THR A 394 10.13 6.92 -15.52
C THR A 394 9.31 7.20 -14.26
N VAL A 395 8.21 6.47 -14.05
CA VAL A 395 7.36 6.57 -12.86
C VAL A 395 8.09 6.04 -11.64
N THR A 396 8.67 4.84 -11.75
CA THR A 396 9.42 4.19 -10.67
C THR A 396 10.66 5.00 -10.26
N LEU A 397 11.43 5.51 -11.22
CA LEU A 397 12.65 6.26 -10.97
C LEU A 397 12.35 7.65 -10.43
N ALA A 398 11.33 8.35 -10.95
CA ALA A 398 10.90 9.61 -10.37
C ALA A 398 10.45 9.44 -8.91
N ALA A 399 9.71 8.38 -8.62
CA ALA A 399 9.30 8.01 -7.27
C ALA A 399 10.46 7.65 -6.35
N ALA A 400 11.48 6.96 -6.87
CA ALA A 400 12.65 6.56 -6.13
C ALA A 400 13.56 7.75 -5.77
N ARG A 401 13.56 8.81 -6.59
CA ARG A 401 14.43 9.98 -6.43
C ARG A 401 13.83 11.09 -5.57
N HIS A 402 12.50 11.16 -5.44
CA HIS A 402 11.81 12.29 -4.79
C HIS A 402 11.01 11.86 -3.54
N ALA A 403 11.60 12.05 -2.35
CA ALA A 403 10.99 11.73 -1.04
C ALA A 403 9.74 12.55 -0.69
N ASP A 404 9.57 13.72 -1.31
CA ASP A 404 8.40 14.59 -1.10
C ASP A 404 7.15 14.10 -1.83
N ARG A 405 7.29 13.10 -2.72
CA ARG A 405 6.21 12.56 -3.54
C ARG A 405 5.48 11.35 -2.94
N ALA A 406 5.79 10.87 -1.73
CA ALA A 406 5.12 9.67 -1.15
C ALA A 406 3.60 9.68 -1.20
N GLN A 407 3.03 10.75 -0.65
CA GLN A 407 1.58 10.85 -0.51
C GLN A 407 0.93 11.07 -1.87
N THR A 408 1.68 11.56 -2.85
CA THR A 408 1.20 11.91 -4.17
C THR A 408 1.28 10.70 -5.09
N LEU A 409 2.38 9.95 -5.03
CA LEU A 409 2.67 8.79 -5.86
C LEU A 409 1.58 7.73 -5.79
N TRP A 410 1.12 7.38 -4.59
CA TRP A 410 0.04 6.41 -4.44
C TRP A 410 -1.25 6.89 -5.14
N HIS A 411 -1.61 8.17 -4.97
CA HIS A 411 -2.79 8.73 -5.63
C HIS A 411 -2.62 8.84 -7.14
N GLU A 412 -1.43 9.21 -7.61
CA GLU A 412 -1.06 9.29 -9.03
C GLU A 412 -1.18 7.92 -9.70
N LEU A 413 -0.62 6.88 -9.09
CA LEU A 413 -0.70 5.50 -9.57
C LEU A 413 -2.15 5.00 -9.56
N MET A 414 -2.89 5.18 -8.47
CA MET A 414 -4.29 4.78 -8.39
C MET A 414 -5.16 5.51 -9.43
N PHE A 415 -4.86 6.77 -9.73
CA PHE A 415 -5.55 7.52 -10.77
C PHE A 415 -5.19 7.02 -12.18
N ALA A 416 -3.90 6.74 -12.44
CA ALA A 416 -3.40 6.20 -13.70
C ALA A 416 -3.97 4.80 -14.01
N LEU A 417 -4.14 3.96 -12.99
CA LEU A 417 -4.76 2.64 -13.09
C LEU A 417 -6.23 2.67 -13.55
N GLY A 418 -6.92 3.79 -13.39
CA GLY A 418 -8.32 3.91 -13.81
C GLY A 418 -9.30 3.03 -13.02
N GLY A 419 -10.53 2.92 -13.53
CA GLY A 419 -11.59 2.06 -13.00
C GLY A 419 -11.79 2.18 -11.48
N ARG A 420 -11.83 1.03 -10.79
CA ARG A 420 -12.01 0.97 -9.33
C ARG A 420 -10.93 1.73 -8.56
N HIS A 421 -9.70 1.78 -9.06
CA HIS A 421 -8.58 2.44 -8.38
C HIS A 421 -8.75 3.96 -8.42
N ARG A 422 -9.18 4.50 -9.58
CA ARG A 422 -9.52 5.92 -9.72
C ARG A 422 -10.68 6.30 -8.80
N ASP A 423 -11.71 5.45 -8.70
CA ASP A 423 -12.86 5.70 -7.82
C ASP A 423 -12.46 5.78 -6.33
N VAL A 424 -11.61 4.85 -5.88
CA VAL A 424 -11.05 4.83 -4.53
C VAL A 424 -10.17 6.07 -4.29
N CYS A 425 -9.29 6.40 -5.23
CA CYS A 425 -8.43 7.59 -5.16
C CYS A 425 -9.25 8.87 -5.00
N VAL A 426 -10.28 9.07 -5.83
CA VAL A 426 -11.18 10.23 -5.73
C VAL A 426 -11.92 10.24 -4.39
N ALA A 427 -12.41 9.09 -3.92
CA ALA A 427 -13.10 9.00 -2.64
C ALA A 427 -12.19 9.32 -1.44
N GLU A 428 -10.91 8.95 -1.51
CA GLU A 428 -9.89 9.28 -0.51
C GLU A 428 -9.53 10.77 -0.53
N LEU A 429 -9.38 11.39 -1.70
CA LEU A 429 -9.14 12.83 -1.84
C LEU A 429 -10.33 13.70 -1.42
N ASP A 430 -11.55 13.16 -1.51
CA ASP A 430 -12.78 13.76 -1.01
C ASP A 430 -12.93 13.66 0.52
N ARG A 431 -12.08 12.86 1.19
CA ARG A 431 -12.15 12.69 2.65
C ARG A 431 -11.94 14.05 3.30
N PRO A 432 -12.88 14.53 4.14
CA PRO A 432 -12.68 15.77 4.87
C PRO A 432 -11.40 15.62 5.69
N ALA A 433 -10.50 16.59 5.57
CA ALA A 433 -9.32 16.64 6.42
C ALA A 433 -9.83 16.52 7.85
N VAL A 434 -9.30 15.56 8.60
CA VAL A 434 -9.60 15.47 10.03
C VAL A 434 -9.05 16.77 10.60
N SER A 435 -9.94 17.72 10.89
CA SER A 435 -9.58 18.95 11.56
C SER A 435 -8.92 18.53 12.85
N SER A 436 -7.60 18.68 12.93
CA SER A 436 -6.83 18.60 14.17
C SER A 436 -7.30 19.76 15.04
N ARG A 437 -8.39 19.56 15.77
CA ARG A 437 -8.83 20.41 16.86
C ARG A 437 -8.69 19.63 18.14
#